data_AF-A0A7K3PFN0-F1
#
_entry.id   AF-A0A7K3PFN0-F1
#
_cell.length_a   1.000
_cell.length_b   1.000
_cell.length_c   1.000
_cell.angle_alpha   90.00
_cell.angle_beta   90.00
_cell.angle_gamma   90.00
#
_symmetry.space_group_name_H-M   'P 1'
#
loop_
_entity.id
_entity.type
_entity.pdbx_description
1 polymer ?
#
loop_
_entity_poly.entity_id
_entity_poly.type
_entity_poly.pdbx_seq_one_letter_code
_entity_poly.pdbx_strand_id
1 'polypeptide(L)' 'DLAVRAARAGRHLLLDKPLAPTVAQGRAVAEAVRTAGVASVVFFTTRFQPETGAWITEQAARGGWFTARAQWLGAVFGDG' A
#
# COMPACT_ATOMS: atom_id res chain seq x y z
N ASP A 1 5.72 13.62 -9.40
CA ASP A 1 6.52 14.83 -9.14
C ASP A 1 6.42 15.29 -7.68
N LEU A 2 5.21 15.55 -7.15
CA LEU A 2 5.02 15.98 -5.75
C LEU A 2 5.62 15.02 -4.71
N ALA A 3 5.36 13.71 -4.82
CA ALA A 3 5.91 12.71 -3.90
C ALA A 3 7.44 12.67 -3.89
N VAL A 4 8.08 12.77 -5.06
CA VAL A 4 9.55 12.84 -5.19
C VAL A 4 10.09 14.10 -4.52
N ARG A 5 9.47 15.25 -4.77
CA ARG A 5 9.85 16.52 -4.14
C ARG A 5 9.70 16.48 -2.63
N ALA A 6 8.60 15.92 -2.12
CA ALA A 6 8.37 15.76 -0.69
C ALA A 6 9.42 14.84 -0.04
N ALA A 7 9.75 13.70 -0.67
CA ALA A 7 10.81 12.82 -0.18
C ALA A 7 12.16 13.53 -0.13
N ARG A 8 12.55 14.22 -1.21
CA ARG A 8 13.80 15.00 -1.27
C ARG A 8 13.87 16.12 -0.23
N ALA A 9 12.72 16.63 0.21
CA ALA A 9 12.61 17.60 1.29
C ALA A 9 12.60 16.97 2.69
N GLY A 10 12.90 15.67 2.82
CA GLY A 10 12.94 14.96 4.09
C GLY A 10 11.56 14.67 4.71
N ARG A 11 10.49 14.70 3.91
CA ARG A 11 9.13 14.43 4.40
C ARG A 11 8.77 12.96 4.26
N HIS A 12 8.26 12.37 5.34
CA HIS A 12 7.62 11.07 5.28
C HIS A 12 6.36 11.12 4.41
N LEU A 13 6.09 10.04 3.68
CA LEU A 13 5.02 10.01 2.68
C LEU A 13 3.89 9.06 3.07
N LEU A 14 2.68 9.61 3.16
CA LEU A 14 1.43 8.86 3.10
C LEU A 14 0.83 9.07 1.70
N LEU A 15 0.72 8.00 0.91
CA LEU A 15 0.38 8.07 -0.52
C LEU A 15 -0.95 7.36 -0.77
N ASP A 16 -1.83 7.97 -1.58
CA ASP A 16 -3.05 7.31 -2.05
C ASP A 16 -2.75 6.39 -3.24
N LYS A 17 -3.67 5.47 -3.53
CA LYS A 17 -3.63 4.60 -4.70
C LYS A 17 -4.22 5.32 -5.95
N PRO A 18 -3.73 5.01 -7.16
CA PRO A 18 -2.47 4.33 -7.44
C PRO A 18 -1.27 5.23 -7.12
N LEU A 19 -0.13 4.63 -6.75
CA LEU A 19 1.10 5.35 -6.44
C LEU A 19 1.52 6.33 -7.58
N ALA A 20 1.43 5.87 -8.83
CA ALA A 20 1.78 6.62 -10.02
C ALA A 20 1.08 6.00 -11.25
N PRO A 21 0.86 6.78 -12.33
CA PRO A 21 0.21 6.28 -13.54
C PRO A 21 1.14 5.41 -14.41
N THR A 22 2.46 5.41 -14.16
CA THR A 22 3.41 4.54 -14.85
C THR A 22 4.40 3.89 -13.88
N VAL A 23 4.93 2.72 -14.26
CA VAL A 23 5.96 2.01 -13.49
C VAL A 23 7.22 2.85 -13.31
N ALA A 24 7.65 3.56 -14.36
CA ALA A 24 8.83 4.42 -14.31
C ALA A 24 8.68 5.53 -13.25
N GLN A 25 7.51 6.18 -13.20
CA GLN A 25 7.23 7.19 -12.18
C GLN A 25 7.13 6.59 -10.78
N GLY A 26 6.55 5.39 -10.63
CA GLY A 26 6.53 4.67 -9.36
C GLY A 26 7.93 4.37 -8.83
N ARG A 27 8.84 3.89 -9.70
CA ARG A 27 10.25 3.66 -9.35
C ARG A 27 10.96 4.94 -8.92
N ALA A 28 10.68 6.06 -9.58
CA ALA A 28 11.27 7.35 -9.22
C ALA A 28 10.86 7.79 -7.80
N VAL A 29 9.62 7.53 -7.38
CA VAL A 29 9.18 7.78 -5.98
C VAL A 29 9.91 6.86 -5.01
N ALA A 30 9.97 5.56 -5.30
CA ALA A 30 10.64 4.58 -4.44
C ALA A 30 12.14 4.84 -4.28
N GLU A 31 12.82 5.28 -5.34
CA GLU A 31 14.21 5.72 -5.27
C GLU A 31 14.35 6.98 -4.40
N ALA A 32 13.56 8.02 -4.65
CA ALA A 32 13.64 9.26 -3.88
C ALA A 32 13.43 9.05 -2.37
N VAL A 33 12.49 8.17 -1.99
CA VAL A 33 12.26 7.76 -0.60
C VAL A 33 13.49 7.08 -0.01
N ARG A 34 14.07 6.10 -0.73
CA ARG A 34 15.28 5.38 -0.29
C ARG A 34 16.47 6.32 -0.16
N THR A 35 16.73 7.16 -1.16
CA THR A 35 17.84 8.13 -1.14
C THR A 35 17.71 9.11 0.02
N ALA A 36 16.49 9.60 0.29
CA ALA A 36 16.26 10.58 1.36
C ALA A 36 16.17 9.96 2.76
N GLY A 37 16.14 8.62 2.87
CA GLY A 37 16.01 7.92 4.15
C GLY A 37 14.67 8.17 4.87
N VAL A 38 13.63 8.54 4.13
CA VAL A 38 12.30 8.82 4.71
C VAL A 38 11.42 7.57 4.71
N ALA A 39 10.56 7.43 5.71
CA ALA A 39 9.48 6.45 5.68
C ALA A 39 8.43 6.79 4.59
N SER A 40 7.84 5.77 3.98
CA SER A 40 6.72 5.93 3.05
C SER A 40 5.76 4.76 3.12
N VAL A 41 4.47 5.02 2.87
CA VAL A 41 3.46 3.98 2.73
C VAL A 41 2.42 4.36 1.68
N VAL A 42 1.99 3.38 0.88
CA VAL A 42 0.77 3.51 0.05
C VAL A 42 -0.39 3.00 0.88
N PHE A 43 -1.41 3.83 1.08
CA PHE A 43 -2.50 3.58 2.00
C PHE A 43 -3.53 2.58 1.43
N PHE A 44 -3.13 1.32 1.34
CA PHE A 44 -4.02 0.19 1.10
C PHE A 44 -4.79 -0.12 2.38
N THR A 45 -5.91 0.55 2.58
CA THR A 45 -6.72 0.56 3.81
C THR A 45 -6.89 -0.81 4.48
N THR A 46 -7.18 -1.86 3.71
CA THR A 46 -7.39 -3.20 4.27
C THR A 46 -6.17 -3.83 4.91
N ARG A 47 -4.94 -3.44 4.52
CA ARG A 47 -3.73 -3.87 5.22
C ARG A 47 -3.61 -3.29 6.64
N PHE A 48 -4.39 -2.26 6.95
CA PHE A 48 -4.41 -1.60 8.27
C PHE A 48 -5.65 -1.94 9.09
N GLN A 49 -6.56 -2.79 8.57
CA GLN A 49 -7.64 -3.35 9.38
C GLN A 49 -7.07 -4.48 10.25
N PRO A 50 -7.20 -4.43 11.60
CA PRO A 50 -6.55 -5.38 12.50
C PRO A 50 -6.80 -6.85 12.13
N GLU A 51 -8.05 -7.20 11.84
CA GLU A 51 -8.45 -8.56 11.48
C GLU A 51 -7.81 -9.03 10.17
N THR A 52 -7.84 -8.18 9.14
CA THR A 52 -7.23 -8.51 7.84
C THR A 52 -5.71 -8.60 7.95
N GLY A 53 -5.07 -7.68 8.67
CA GLY A 53 -3.62 -7.69 8.89
C GLY A 53 -3.15 -8.93 9.68
N ALA A 54 -3.88 -9.30 10.74
CA ALA A 54 -3.59 -10.50 11.53
C ALA A 54 -3.74 -11.77 10.67
N TRP A 55 -4.85 -11.89 9.92
CA TRP A 55 -5.09 -13.02 9.04
C TRP A 55 -4.01 -13.16 7.95
N ILE A 56 -3.64 -12.05 7.28
CA ILE A 56 -2.56 -12.06 6.27
C ILE A 56 -1.24 -12.51 6.89
N THR A 57 -0.92 -12.05 8.11
CA THR A 57 0.32 -12.42 8.81
C THR A 57 0.34 -13.92 9.14
N GLU A 58 -0.77 -14.46 9.64
CA GLU A 58 -0.93 -15.89 9.92
C GLU A 58 -0.76 -16.73 8.65
N GLN A 59 -1.40 -16.30 7.56
CA GLN A 59 -1.30 -16.96 6.26
C GLN A 59 0.16 -16.95 5.74
N ALA A 60 0.83 -15.80 5.78
CA ALA A 60 2.23 -15.70 5.36
C ALA A 60 3.15 -16.69 6.07
N ALA A 61 2.91 -16.98 7.36
CA ALA A 61 3.70 -17.92 8.16
C ALA A 61 3.51 -19.40 7.76
N ARG A 62 2.39 -19.78 7.13
CA ARG A 62 2.08 -21.18 6.78
C ARG A 62 2.90 -21.74 5.62
N GLY A 63 3.47 -20.89 4.76
CA GLY A 63 4.24 -21.32 3.58
C GLY A 63 3.43 -22.16 2.56
N GLY A 64 4.09 -22.69 1.53
CA GLY A 64 3.48 -23.67 0.60
C GLY A 64 2.35 -23.14 -0.29
N TRP A 65 2.24 -21.82 -0.46
CA TRP A 65 1.19 -21.17 -1.23
C TRP A 65 1.31 -21.47 -2.72
N PHE A 66 0.20 -21.89 -3.34
CA PHE A 66 0.08 -21.99 -4.80
C PHE A 66 -0.89 -20.96 -5.38
N THR A 67 -1.96 -20.60 -4.65
CA THR A 67 -2.99 -19.68 -5.12
C THR A 67 -3.58 -18.85 -3.96
N ALA A 68 -4.23 -17.74 -4.30
CA ALA A 68 -4.99 -16.91 -3.36
C ALA A 68 -6.22 -16.33 -4.08
N ARG A 69 -7.32 -16.14 -3.32
CA ARG A 69 -8.56 -15.51 -3.80
C ARG A 69 -9.03 -14.48 -2.78
N ALA A 70 -9.42 -13.31 -3.26
CA ALA A 70 -10.09 -12.29 -2.47
C ALA A 70 -11.36 -11.85 -3.22
N GLN A 71 -12.45 -11.62 -2.47
CA GLN A 71 -13.70 -11.10 -3.01
C GLN A 71 -14.16 -9.94 -2.14
N TRP A 72 -14.53 -8.84 -2.77
CA TRP A 72 -15.23 -7.75 -2.09
C TRP A 72 -16.72 -7.94 -2.29
N LEU A 73 -17.43 -8.23 -1.20
CA LEU A 73 -18.88 -8.30 -1.18
C LEU A 73 -19.39 -7.01 -0.55
N GLY A 74 -19.93 -6.11 -1.37
CA GLY A 74 -20.56 -4.88 -0.92
C GLY A 74 -22.07 -4.99 -1.02
N ALA A 75 -22.79 -4.64 0.04
CA ALA A 75 -24.21 -4.33 -0.04
C ALA A 75 -24.36 -2.85 -0.40
N VAL A 76 -24.97 -2.55 -1.55
CA VAL A 76 -25.28 -1.17 -1.97
C VAL A 76 -26.56 -0.67 -1.28
N PHE A 77 -27.39 -1.60 -0.79
CA PHE A 77 -28.61 -1.33 -0.06
C PHE A 77 -28.57 -2.13 1.25
N GLY A 78 -28.67 -1.43 2.37
CA GLY A 78 -29.05 -1.98 3.66
C GLY A 78 -30.31 -1.25 4.11
N ASP A 79 -31.14 -1.89 4.94
CA ASP A 79 -32.26 -1.20 5.58
C ASP A 79 -31.67 0.01 6.35
N GLY A 80 -32.15 1.21 6.01
CA GLY A 80 -31.61 2.48 6.48
C GLY A 80 -31.71 2.68 7.99
#